data_AF-A0A6M6DZZ2-F1
#
_entry.id   AF-A0A6M6DZZ2-F1
#
_cell.length_a   1.000
_cell.length_b   1.000
_cell.length_c   1.000
_cell.angle_alpha   90.00
_cell.angle_beta   90.00
_cell.angle_gamma   90.00
#
_symmetry.space_group_name_H-M   'P 1'
#
loop_
_entity.id
_entity.type
_entity.pdbx_description
1 polymer ?
#
loop_
_entity_poly.entity_id
_entity_poly.type
_entity_poly.pdbx_seq_one_letter_code
_entity_poly.pdbx_strand_id
1 'polypeptide(L)'
;MNLTVERKKSENKKFIKFNKAGYDDMTSLYLSAGLKEHIKSLGMEYIEIGFNLEHKLLAIKINSTKGFCVYNGSGKLKPAIASTTLFRYLMNLLPEMELCTPYQLVKVDEETLTMSISEDTKQKINPQKINLTWIEESKYKRKKRPIVKVY
;
A
#
# COMPACT_ATOMS: atom_id res chain seq x y z
N MET A 1 -1.25 -44.87 -1.38
CA MET A 1 -1.22 -43.85 -2.46
C MET A 1 -1.07 -42.49 -1.80
N ASN A 2 0.14 -41.93 -1.80
CA ASN A 2 0.40 -40.58 -1.29
C ASN A 2 0.08 -39.58 -2.40
N LEU A 3 -1.05 -38.89 -2.27
CA LEU A 3 -1.36 -37.70 -3.06
C LEU A 3 -0.58 -36.53 -2.47
N THR A 4 0.68 -36.41 -2.87
CA THR A 4 1.46 -35.20 -2.66
C THR A 4 0.80 -34.11 -3.49
N VAL A 5 -0.04 -33.31 -2.85
CA VAL A 5 -0.55 -32.07 -3.44
C VAL A 5 0.66 -31.16 -3.62
N GLU A 6 1.24 -31.17 -4.81
CA GLU A 6 2.12 -30.11 -5.27
C GLU A 6 1.35 -28.80 -5.14
N ARG A 7 1.60 -28.06 -4.05
CA ARG A 7 1.25 -26.65 -4.00
C ARG A 7 2.03 -26.00 -5.13
N LYS A 8 1.39 -25.81 -6.29
CA LYS A 8 1.83 -24.86 -7.31
C LYS A 8 2.21 -23.59 -6.56
N LYS A 9 3.51 -23.28 -6.54
CA LYS A 9 4.09 -22.08 -5.96
C LYS A 9 3.39 -20.93 -6.67
N SER A 10 2.32 -20.38 -6.08
CA SER A 10 1.59 -19.30 -6.73
C SER A 10 2.61 -18.21 -6.97
N GLU A 11 2.74 -17.74 -8.21
CA GLU A 11 3.51 -16.55 -8.51
C GLU A 11 3.26 -15.51 -7.42
N ASN A 12 4.33 -14.95 -6.88
CA ASN A 12 4.30 -14.14 -5.67
C ASN A 12 3.64 -12.80 -5.98
N LYS A 13 2.31 -12.81 -6.13
CA LYS A 13 1.52 -11.68 -6.58
C LYS A 13 1.70 -10.53 -5.59
N LYS A 14 2.31 -9.45 -6.07
CA LYS A 14 2.49 -8.21 -5.32
C LYS A 14 1.16 -7.46 -5.40
N PHE A 15 0.50 -7.26 -4.26
CA PHE A 15 -0.73 -6.50 -4.21
C PHE A 15 -0.88 -5.79 -2.87
N ILE A 16 -1.74 -4.79 -2.84
CA ILE A 16 -2.27 -4.23 -1.60
C ILE A 16 -3.78 -4.41 -1.51
N LYS A 17 -4.29 -4.32 -0.29
CA LYS A 17 -5.74 -4.37 -0.04
C LYS A 17 -6.08 -3.50 1.17
N PHE A 18 -7.09 -2.66 1.05
CA PHE A 18 -7.65 -1.94 2.19
C PHE A 18 -8.75 -2.81 2.82
N ASN A 19 -8.56 -3.26 4.06
CA ASN A 19 -9.57 -4.05 4.78
C ASN A 19 -10.24 -3.20 5.86
N LYS A 20 -11.53 -3.46 6.12
CA LYS A 20 -12.11 -3.08 7.41
C LYS A 20 -11.39 -3.85 8.54
N ALA A 21 -11.08 -3.16 9.62
CA ALA A 21 -10.40 -3.70 10.79
C ALA A 21 -11.32 -3.59 12.01
N GLY A 22 -12.08 -4.64 12.32
CA GLY A 22 -12.97 -4.62 13.49
C GLY A 22 -14.16 -3.67 13.31
N TYR A 23 -14.34 -2.72 14.24
CA TYR A 23 -15.44 -1.73 14.26
C TYR A 23 -15.56 -0.96 12.93
N ASP A 24 -16.79 -0.51 12.62
CA ASP A 24 -17.25 -0.13 11.27
C ASP A 24 -16.39 0.88 10.49
N ASP A 25 -15.57 1.67 11.19
CA ASP A 25 -14.89 2.84 10.65
C ASP A 25 -13.37 2.69 10.52
N MET A 26 -12.77 1.60 11.01
CA MET A 26 -11.33 1.41 10.95
C MET A 26 -10.92 0.70 9.67
N THR A 27 -10.04 1.33 8.89
CA THR A 27 -9.40 0.73 7.72
C THR A 27 -7.93 0.42 7.97
N SER A 28 -7.49 -0.74 7.51
CA SER A 28 -6.10 -1.17 7.51
C SER A 28 -5.60 -1.47 6.09
N LEU A 29 -4.36 -1.12 5.80
CA LEU A 29 -3.65 -1.44 4.57
C LEU A 29 -2.91 -2.75 4.77
N TYR A 30 -3.32 -3.76 4.02
CA TYR A 30 -2.65 -5.05 3.93
C TYR A 30 -1.69 -5.06 2.75
N LEU A 31 -0.49 -5.61 2.98
CA LEU A 31 0.52 -5.86 1.97
C LEU A 31 0.63 -7.37 1.73
N SER A 32 0.62 -7.82 0.48
CA SER A 32 0.77 -9.24 0.15
C SER A 32 2.14 -9.79 0.55
N ALA A 33 2.26 -11.11 0.66
CA ALA A 33 3.53 -11.77 0.97
C ALA A 33 4.62 -11.41 -0.04
N GLY A 34 4.31 -11.44 -1.35
CA GLY A 34 5.25 -11.06 -2.40
C GLY A 34 5.71 -9.59 -2.31
N LEU A 35 4.83 -8.66 -1.91
CA LEU A 35 5.23 -7.28 -1.69
C LEU A 35 6.11 -7.14 -0.43
N LYS A 36 5.79 -7.86 0.64
CA LYS A 36 6.58 -7.89 1.87
C LYS A 36 7.99 -8.44 1.65
N GLU A 37 8.13 -9.47 0.82
CA GLU A 37 9.43 -10.00 0.41
C GLU A 37 10.22 -9.01 -0.43
N HIS A 38 9.56 -8.29 -1.35
CA HIS A 38 10.18 -7.24 -2.15
C HIS A 38 10.69 -6.07 -1.28
N ILE A 39 9.93 -5.65 -0.28
CA ILE A 39 10.36 -4.62 0.68
C ILE A 39 11.59 -5.10 1.47
N LYS A 40 11.59 -6.37 1.91
CA LYS A 40 12.75 -6.96 2.60
C LYS A 40 13.99 -7.00 1.72
N SER A 41 13.86 -7.38 0.44
CA SER A 41 15.02 -7.47 -0.46
C SER A 41 15.67 -6.11 -0.74
N LEU A 42 14.91 -5.02 -0.64
CA LEU A 42 15.44 -3.67 -0.77
C LEU A 42 16.09 -3.15 0.52
N GLY A 43 15.91 -3.82 1.66
CA GLY A 43 16.44 -3.35 2.95
C GLY A 43 15.80 -2.04 3.44
N MET A 44 14.62 -1.70 2.94
CA MET A 44 13.94 -0.44 3.19
C MET A 44 12.75 -0.62 4.14
N GLU A 45 12.41 0.43 4.88
CA GLU A 45 11.50 0.32 6.04
C GLU A 45 10.19 1.08 5.90
N TYR A 46 10.06 1.92 4.88
CA TYR A 46 8.91 2.78 4.72
C TYR A 46 8.24 2.63 3.36
N ILE A 47 6.94 2.88 3.34
CA ILE A 47 6.17 3.03 2.10
C ILE A 47 5.46 4.38 2.06
N GLU A 48 5.62 5.09 0.95
CA GLU A 48 4.81 6.24 0.58
C GLU A 48 3.72 5.81 -0.38
N ILE A 49 2.59 6.52 -0.32
CA ILE A 49 1.47 6.31 -1.23
C ILE A 49 1.36 7.52 -2.14
N GLY A 50 1.27 7.26 -3.43
CA GLY A 50 1.08 8.28 -4.46
C GLY A 50 -0.11 7.94 -5.35
N PHE A 51 -0.47 8.88 -6.22
CA PHE A 51 -1.55 8.69 -7.18
C PHE A 51 -1.29 9.45 -8.48
N ASN A 52 -2.04 9.09 -9.51
CA ASN A 52 -2.18 9.86 -10.74
C ASN A 52 -3.67 9.86 -11.12
N LEU A 53 -4.29 11.05 -11.16
CA LEU A 53 -5.73 11.18 -11.41
C LEU A 53 -6.10 10.96 -12.88
N GLU A 54 -5.24 11.40 -13.80
CA GLU A 54 -5.44 11.28 -15.25
C GLU A 54 -5.57 9.81 -15.67
N HIS A 55 -4.73 8.95 -15.12
CA HIS A 55 -4.69 7.52 -15.39
C HIS A 55 -5.36 6.68 -14.31
N LYS A 56 -6.00 7.30 -13.30
CA LYS A 56 -6.63 6.63 -12.15
C LYS A 56 -5.75 5.56 -11.50
N LEU A 57 -4.51 5.94 -11.21
CA LEU A 57 -3.52 5.05 -10.61
C LEU A 57 -3.30 5.36 -9.15
N LEU A 58 -2.99 4.31 -8.40
CA LEU A 58 -2.33 4.41 -7.11
C LEU A 58 -0.90 3.89 -7.23
N ALA A 59 0.02 4.48 -6.48
CA ALA A 59 1.42 4.10 -6.46
C ALA A 59 1.91 3.86 -5.03
N ILE A 60 2.91 3.01 -4.92
CA ILE A 60 3.66 2.75 -3.70
C ILE A 60 5.13 3.01 -4.01
N LYS A 61 5.77 3.84 -3.21
CA LYS A 61 7.23 3.98 -3.20
C LYS A 61 7.81 3.42 -1.92
N ILE A 62 8.67 2.44 -2.06
CA ILE A 62 9.44 1.84 -0.97
C ILE A 62 10.68 2.71 -0.75
N ASN A 63 10.96 3.09 0.50
CA ASN A 63 12.06 4.00 0.80
C ASN A 63 12.54 3.87 2.26
N SER A 64 13.60 4.61 2.62
CA SER A 64 14.23 4.56 3.95
C SER A 64 13.90 5.74 4.87
N THR A 65 13.06 6.70 4.46
CA THR A 65 13.00 8.01 5.13
C THR A 65 11.61 8.40 5.63
N LYS A 66 10.55 8.14 4.86
CA LYS A 66 9.21 8.68 5.15
C LYS A 66 8.10 7.78 4.63
N GLY A 67 6.91 7.98 5.18
CA GLY A 67 5.71 7.23 4.89
C GLY A 67 5.26 6.40 6.08
N PHE A 68 4.61 5.27 5.79
CA PHE A 68 4.27 4.27 6.79
C PHE A 68 5.46 3.34 7.03
N CYS A 69 5.95 3.30 8.27
CA CYS A 69 6.90 2.28 8.68
C CYS A 69 6.24 0.90 8.60
N VAL A 70 6.81 0.01 7.79
CA VAL A 70 6.28 -1.34 7.54
C VAL A 70 6.74 -2.36 8.58
N TYR A 71 7.73 -2.03 9.41
CA TYR A 71 8.20 -2.85 10.52
C TYR A 71 7.58 -2.41 11.85
N ASN A 72 7.45 -3.34 12.79
CA ASN A 72 7.07 -3.07 14.17
C ASN A 72 8.32 -2.87 15.05
N GLY A 73 8.13 -2.56 16.34
CA GLY A 73 9.24 -2.36 17.28
C GLY A 73 10.10 -3.60 17.54
N SER A 74 9.71 -4.79 17.08
CA SER A 74 10.51 -6.02 17.16
C SER A 74 11.23 -6.37 15.85
N GLY A 75 11.28 -5.44 14.89
CA GLY A 75 11.93 -5.65 13.59
C GLY A 75 11.19 -6.62 12.67
N LYS A 76 9.93 -6.96 12.97
CA LYS A 76 9.09 -7.82 12.12
C LYS A 76 8.18 -6.97 11.26
N LEU A 77 7.94 -7.40 10.02
CA LEU A 77 6.95 -6.75 9.15
C LEU A 77 5.56 -6.81 9.79
N LYS A 78 4.88 -5.67 9.77
CA LYS A 78 3.52 -5.54 10.26
C LYS A 78 2.57 -6.42 9.44
N PRO A 79 1.59 -7.09 10.09
CA PRO A 79 0.56 -7.83 9.36
C PRO A 79 -0.28 -6.88 8.51
N ALA A 80 -0.64 -5.71 9.07
CA ALA A 80 -1.35 -4.62 8.41
C ALA A 80 -0.94 -3.27 9.01
N ILE A 81 -1.21 -2.18 8.28
CA ILE A 81 -0.87 -0.81 8.64
C ILE A 81 -2.18 -0.04 8.85
N ALA A 82 -2.35 0.64 9.98
CA ALA A 82 -3.52 1.49 10.20
C ALA A 82 -3.55 2.62 9.17
N SER A 83 -4.60 2.69 8.36
CA SER A 83 -4.65 3.54 7.16
C SER A 83 -6.00 4.23 6.96
N THR A 84 -6.82 4.37 8.01
CA THR A 84 -8.17 4.93 7.92
C THR A 84 -8.20 6.32 7.30
N THR A 85 -7.37 7.25 7.79
CA THR A 85 -7.31 8.62 7.25
C THR A 85 -6.82 8.63 5.81
N LEU A 86 -5.81 7.80 5.49
CA LEU A 86 -5.31 7.64 4.12
C LEU A 86 -6.43 7.14 3.20
N PHE A 87 -7.14 6.09 3.60
CA PHE A 87 -8.20 5.50 2.79
C PHE A 87 -9.33 6.49 2.52
N ARG A 88 -9.78 7.23 3.55
CA ARG A 88 -10.78 8.30 3.38
C ARG A 88 -10.29 9.40 2.43
N TYR A 89 -9.02 9.79 2.54
CA TYR A 89 -8.42 10.77 1.63
C TYR A 89 -8.39 10.25 0.19
N LEU A 90 -8.00 8.99 -0.01
CA LEU A 90 -7.97 8.34 -1.32
C LEU A 90 -9.36 8.19 -1.94
N MET A 91 -10.38 7.82 -1.15
CA MET A 91 -11.77 7.71 -1.63
C MET A 91 -12.31 9.03 -2.20
N ASN A 92 -11.88 10.18 -1.66
CA ASN A 92 -12.27 11.48 -2.19
C ASN A 92 -11.59 11.80 -3.54
N LEU A 93 -10.40 11.24 -3.78
CA LEU A 93 -9.62 11.45 -5.00
C LEU A 93 -9.93 10.43 -6.10
N LEU A 94 -10.17 9.18 -5.69
CA LEU A 94 -10.34 8.00 -6.51
C LEU A 94 -11.57 7.23 -6.00
N PRO A 95 -12.79 7.70 -6.31
CA PRO A 95 -14.03 7.15 -5.77
C PRO A 95 -14.33 5.70 -6.20
N GLU A 96 -13.62 5.21 -7.22
CA GLU A 96 -13.68 3.83 -7.70
C GLU A 96 -12.87 2.86 -6.82
N MET A 97 -12.19 3.35 -5.78
CA MET A 97 -11.54 2.49 -4.81
C MET A 97 -12.57 1.74 -3.95
N GLU A 98 -12.27 0.49 -3.65
CA GLU A 98 -13.12 -0.44 -2.93
C GLU A 98 -12.35 -1.05 -1.77
N LEU A 99 -13.10 -1.30 -0.69
CA LEU A 99 -12.61 -2.11 0.41
C LEU A 99 -12.58 -3.58 0.01
N CYS A 100 -11.65 -4.31 0.61
CA CYS A 100 -11.45 -5.74 0.44
C CYS A 100 -11.11 -6.20 -0.99
N THR A 101 -10.90 -5.26 -1.92
CA THR A 101 -10.45 -5.53 -3.29
C THR A 101 -8.92 -5.54 -3.37
N PRO A 102 -8.30 -6.64 -3.88
CA PRO A 102 -6.86 -6.71 -4.04
C PRO A 102 -6.38 -5.97 -5.30
N TYR A 103 -5.59 -4.93 -5.12
CA TYR A 103 -5.01 -4.16 -6.21
C TYR A 103 -3.63 -4.69 -6.58
N GLN A 104 -3.53 -5.29 -7.77
CA GLN A 104 -2.28 -5.87 -8.28
C GLN A 104 -1.28 -4.78 -8.63
N LEU A 105 -0.05 -4.96 -8.16
CA LEU A 105 1.05 -4.04 -8.38
C LEU A 105 1.84 -4.44 -9.61
N VAL A 106 2.07 -3.45 -10.48
CA VAL A 106 2.97 -3.50 -11.61
C VAL A 106 4.20 -2.67 -11.28
N LYS A 107 5.39 -3.21 -11.56
CA LYS A 107 6.66 -2.54 -11.30
C LYS A 107 6.84 -1.36 -12.26
N VAL A 108 7.15 -0.18 -11.72
CA VAL A 108 7.61 0.98 -12.50
C VAL A 108 9.14 0.98 -12.52
N ASP A 109 9.73 0.88 -11.34
CA ASP A 109 11.17 0.75 -11.09
C ASP A 109 11.40 -0.14 -9.85
N GLU A 110 12.64 -0.23 -9.34
CA GLU A 110 12.93 -1.09 -8.17
C GLU A 110 12.14 -0.70 -6.91
N GLU A 111 11.94 0.59 -6.68
CA GLU A 111 11.35 1.15 -5.47
C GLU A 111 9.86 1.49 -5.66
N THR A 112 9.44 1.72 -6.91
CA THR A 112 8.11 2.23 -7.26
C THR A 112 7.28 1.15 -7.94
N LEU A 113 6.09 0.93 -7.41
CA LEU A 113 5.08 0.05 -7.99
C LEU A 113 3.75 0.78 -8.12
N THR A 114 3.00 0.51 -9.18
CA THR A 114 1.70 1.14 -9.47
C THR A 114 0.59 0.11 -9.59
N MET A 115 -0.65 0.53 -9.39
CA MET A 115 -1.85 -0.26 -9.63
C MET A 115 -2.91 0.62 -10.30
N SER A 116 -3.65 0.03 -11.23
CA SER A 116 -4.85 0.66 -11.79
C SER A 116 -6.02 0.46 -10.84
N ILE A 117 -6.78 1.53 -10.60
CA ILE A 117 -8.00 1.45 -9.79
C ILE A 117 -9.21 1.04 -10.64
N SER A 118 -9.21 1.36 -11.94
CA SER A 118 -10.30 1.03 -12.85
C SER A 118 -9.92 -0.06 -13.86
N GLU A 119 -10.90 -0.86 -14.31
CA GLU A 119 -10.67 -1.84 -15.36
C GLU A 119 -10.35 -1.19 -16.71
N ASP A 120 -10.92 -0.01 -16.96
CA ASP A 120 -10.72 0.78 -18.19
C ASP A 120 -9.28 1.30 -18.33
N THR A 121 -8.56 1.40 -17.21
CA THR A 121 -7.16 1.89 -17.15
C THR A 121 -6.12 0.76 -17.16
N LYS A 122 -6.52 -0.48 -17.48
CA LYS A 122 -5.60 -1.59 -17.77
C LYS A 122 -4.84 -1.43 -19.11
N GLN A 123 -4.95 -0.29 -19.77
CA GLN A 123 -4.12 0.03 -20.95
C GLN A 123 -2.64 -0.06 -20.56
N LYS A 124 -1.77 -0.37 -21.54
CA LYS A 124 -0.31 -0.45 -21.36
C LYS A 124 0.24 0.94 -21.04
N ILE A 125 0.08 1.39 -19.80
CA ILE A 125 0.62 2.66 -19.34
C ILE A 125 2.13 2.48 -19.34
N ASN A 126 2.83 3.34 -20.08
CA ASN A 126 4.28 3.37 -20.04
C ASN A 126 4.71 3.91 -18.66
N PRO A 127 5.29 3.08 -17.78
CA PRO A 127 5.61 3.48 -16.42
C PRO A 127 6.55 4.70 -16.35
N GLN A 128 7.37 4.90 -17.38
CA GLN A 128 8.39 5.94 -17.47
C GLN A 128 7.81 7.33 -17.78
N LYS A 129 6.53 7.43 -18.15
CA LYS A 129 5.85 8.70 -18.48
C LYS A 129 4.77 9.10 -17.47
N ILE A 130 4.64 8.37 -16.37
CA ILE A 130 3.62 8.64 -15.35
C ILE A 130 4.15 9.67 -14.37
N ASN A 131 3.54 10.85 -14.34
CA ASN A 131 3.77 11.80 -13.26
C ASN A 131 2.97 11.39 -12.03
N LEU A 132 3.66 10.90 -11.00
CA LEU A 132 3.05 10.50 -9.72
C LEU A 132 3.07 11.66 -8.73
N THR A 133 1.92 11.91 -8.09
CA THR A 133 1.80 12.82 -6.96
C THR A 133 1.88 12.04 -5.65
N TRP A 134 2.89 12.30 -4.82
CA TRP A 134 3.07 11.64 -3.53
C TRP A 134 2.24 12.33 -2.44
N ILE A 135 1.49 11.54 -1.66
CA ILE A 135 0.64 12.08 -0.60
C ILE A 135 1.51 12.50 0.58
N GLU A 136 1.40 13.76 0.98
CA GLU A 136 2.09 14.25 2.16
C GLU A 136 1.62 13.56 3.45
N GLU A 137 2.55 13.29 4.35
CA GLU A 137 2.23 12.67 5.64
C GLU A 137 1.20 13.47 6.46
N SER A 138 1.17 14.78 6.28
CA SER A 138 0.22 15.71 6.90
C SER A 138 -1.24 15.34 6.61
N LYS A 139 -1.52 14.68 5.48
CA LYS A 139 -2.86 14.29 5.04
C LYS A 139 -3.37 13.02 5.73
N TYR A 140 -2.49 12.17 6.27
CA TYR A 140 -2.89 10.88 6.84
C TYR A 140 -2.32 10.55 8.22
N LYS A 141 -1.19 11.15 8.63
CA LYS A 141 -0.69 11.03 9.99
C LYS A 141 -1.41 12.04 10.87
N ARG A 142 -2.01 11.54 11.97
CA ARG A 142 -2.55 12.43 13.00
C ARG A 142 -1.38 13.23 13.60
N LYS A 143 -1.54 14.55 13.73
CA LYS A 143 -0.63 15.35 14.54
C LYS A 143 -0.57 14.75 15.95
N LYS A 144 0.63 14.45 16.45
CA LYS A 144 0.81 14.06 17.84
C LYS A 144 0.25 15.20 18.68
N ARG A 145 -0.82 14.95 19.44
CA ARG A 145 -1.30 15.94 20.42
C ARG A 145 -0.17 16.12 21.44
N PRO A 146 0.16 17.36 21.83
CA PRO A 146 1.12 17.57 22.91
C PRO A 146 0.64 16.82 24.14
N ILE A 147 1.54 16.06 24.76
CA ILE A 147 1.26 15.39 26.03
C ILE A 147 1.21 16.52 27.06
N VAL A 148 -0.01 16.88 27.49
CA VAL A 148 -0.17 17.77 28.63
C VAL A 148 0.22 16.96 29.86
N LYS A 149 1.40 17.25 30.42
CA LYS A 149 1.74 16.74 31.75
C LYS A 149 0.79 17.39 32.74
N VAL A 150 -0.11 16.60 33.31
CA VAL A 150 -0.87 17.00 34.49
C VAL A 150 0.10 16.86 35.66
N TYR A 151 0.45 17.98 36.28
CA TYR A 151 1.22 18.06 37.52
C TYR A 151 0.28 18.00 38.72
#